data_AF-A0A8J3IG95-F1
#
_entry.id   AF-A0A8J3IG95-F1
#
_cell.length_a   1.000
_cell.length_b   1.000
_cell.length_c   1.000
_cell.angle_alpha   90.00
_cell.angle_beta   90.00
_cell.angle_gamma   90.00
#
_symmetry.space_group_name_H-M   'P 1'
#
loop_
_entity.id
_entity.type
_entity.pdbx_description
1 polymer ?
#
loop_
_entity_poly.entity_id
_entity_poly.type
_entity_poly.pdbx_seq_one_letter_code
_entity_poly.pdbx_strand_id
1 'polypeptide(L)'
;MGTSTLATVRSALAGYGTVITHHCWLVERKQAQGRETLASTVQEQLKQQHYIGAVPQVIRLGEATKTPMEREFLMLQRGSVTEFIYVAPVDDALYLSRTTTVQPTLSYIRAGVTTILLLVVLGGAVLGGLFGASTATFLATGISLLYSAALILLFSLLLFSIISWLQEKDGAKYLRTNRLSDFQSDDVAMLELATDRALRHAINQAGIDPIHIIPPAQGYHPRRKVRLI
;
A
#
# COMPACT_ATOMS: atom_id res chain seq x y z
N MET A 1 22.38 -9.82 28.68
CA MET A 1 21.74 -8.48 28.72
C MET A 1 21.78 -7.95 27.30
N GLY A 2 20.80 -8.24 26.45
CA GLY A 2 19.44 -7.70 26.55
C GLY A 2 19.26 -6.51 25.62
N THR A 3 19.77 -6.55 24.39
CA THR A 3 19.39 -5.62 23.33
C THR A 3 18.24 -6.25 22.57
N SER A 4 17.04 -5.90 22.98
CA SER A 4 15.80 -6.14 22.26
C SER A 4 15.99 -5.68 20.82
N THR A 5 16.25 -6.64 19.93
CA THR A 5 16.20 -6.42 18.50
C THR A 5 14.79 -5.94 18.20
N LEU A 6 14.67 -4.65 17.89
CA LEU A 6 13.50 -4.09 17.22
C LEU A 6 13.34 -4.92 15.94
N ALA A 7 12.57 -6.00 16.05
CA ALA A 7 12.10 -6.75 14.90
C ALA A 7 11.34 -5.74 14.07
N THR A 8 11.95 -5.29 12.98
CA THR A 8 11.35 -4.36 12.06
C THR A 8 10.10 -5.04 11.52
N VAL A 9 8.93 -4.70 12.06
CA VAL A 9 7.61 -5.15 11.57
C VAL A 9 7.37 -4.45 10.24
N ARG A 10 8.14 -4.83 9.22
CA ARG A 10 8.07 -4.27 7.88
C ARG A 10 7.39 -5.29 7.01
N SER A 11 6.16 -4.96 6.62
CA SER A 11 5.41 -5.75 5.66
C SER A 11 6.18 -5.82 4.34
N ALA A 12 6.15 -6.99 3.70
CA ALA A 12 6.72 -7.21 2.37
C ALA A 12 6.17 -6.20 1.32
N LEU A 13 4.97 -5.66 1.54
CA LEU A 13 4.29 -4.71 0.65
C LEU A 13 4.53 -3.24 1.02
N ALA A 14 5.40 -2.96 2.00
CA ALA A 14 5.71 -1.60 2.43
C ALA A 14 6.24 -0.73 1.27
N GLY A 15 5.57 0.40 1.02
CA GLY A 15 5.87 1.35 -0.05
C GLY A 15 4.89 1.34 -1.23
N TYR A 16 4.07 0.28 -1.36
CA TYR A 16 3.15 0.11 -2.50
C TYR A 16 1.70 0.52 -2.18
N GLY A 17 1.48 1.19 -1.06
CA GLY A 17 0.18 1.68 -0.63
C GLY A 17 -0.52 0.76 0.36
N THR A 18 -1.84 0.83 0.41
CA THR A 18 -2.66 0.06 1.35
C THR A 18 -3.30 -1.13 0.63
N VAL A 19 -3.30 -2.29 1.28
CA VAL A 19 -3.96 -3.50 0.77
C VAL A 19 -5.47 -3.29 0.80
N ILE A 20 -6.13 -3.51 -0.34
CA ILE A 20 -7.60 -3.45 -0.45
C ILE A 20 -8.17 -4.86 -0.46
N THR A 21 -7.60 -5.72 -1.30
CA THR A 21 -8.06 -7.09 -1.52
C THR A 21 -6.88 -8.04 -1.41
N HIS A 22 -7.15 -9.20 -0.81
CA HIS A 22 -6.22 -10.31 -0.74
C HIS A 22 -7.01 -11.59 -0.98
N HIS A 23 -6.71 -12.26 -2.08
CA HIS A 23 -7.32 -13.53 -2.45
C HIS A 23 -6.26 -14.61 -2.45
N CYS A 24 -6.61 -15.77 -1.91
CA CYS A 24 -5.77 -16.95 -1.96
C CYS A 24 -6.57 -18.15 -2.44
N TRP A 25 -5.94 -18.96 -3.26
CA TRP A 25 -6.48 -20.21 -3.77
C TRP A 25 -5.44 -21.29 -3.61
N LEU A 26 -5.91 -22.48 -3.24
CA LEU A 26 -5.10 -23.69 -3.21
C LEU A 26 -5.62 -24.59 -4.33
N VAL A 27 -4.75 -24.92 -5.27
CA VAL A 27 -5.12 -25.62 -6.49
C VAL A 27 -4.42 -26.97 -6.54
N GLU A 28 -5.15 -28.07 -6.53
CA GLU A 28 -4.57 -29.42 -6.52
C GLU A 28 -3.77 -29.69 -7.80
N ARG A 29 -2.55 -30.19 -7.64
CA ARG A 29 -1.64 -30.55 -8.73
C ARG A 29 -1.90 -32.01 -9.15
N LYS A 30 -3.11 -32.31 -9.61
CA LYS A 30 -3.44 -33.69 -10.00
C LYS A 30 -2.69 -34.19 -11.23
N GLN A 31 -2.17 -33.30 -12.09
CA GLN A 31 -1.28 -33.64 -13.22
C GLN A 31 -0.29 -32.49 -13.50
N ALA A 32 0.99 -32.82 -13.68
CA ALA A 32 2.09 -32.02 -14.22
C ALA A 32 2.98 -31.13 -13.30
N GLN A 33 4.27 -31.46 -13.36
CA GLN A 33 5.57 -30.75 -13.27
C GLN A 33 5.67 -29.19 -13.28
N GLY A 34 4.60 -28.40 -13.25
CA GLY A 34 4.66 -27.01 -13.70
C GLY A 34 4.85 -25.92 -12.64
N ARG A 35 5.98 -25.88 -11.91
CA ARG A 35 6.32 -24.66 -11.14
C ARG A 35 6.87 -23.59 -12.07
N GLU A 36 7.86 -23.97 -12.88
CA GLU A 36 8.51 -23.08 -13.83
C GLU A 36 7.61 -22.77 -15.02
N THR A 37 6.87 -23.75 -15.54
CA THR A 37 5.95 -23.51 -16.66
C THR A 37 4.80 -22.61 -16.25
N LEU A 38 4.16 -22.78 -15.08
CA LEU A 38 3.01 -21.95 -14.74
C LEU A 38 3.41 -20.49 -14.44
N ALA A 39 4.49 -20.26 -13.69
CA ALA A 39 4.97 -18.90 -13.43
C ALA A 39 5.45 -18.20 -14.71
N SER A 40 6.19 -18.90 -15.58
CA SER A 40 6.63 -18.35 -16.87
C SER A 40 5.48 -18.15 -17.85
N THR A 41 4.49 -19.05 -17.90
CA THR A 41 3.29 -18.91 -18.71
C THR A 41 2.42 -17.75 -18.24
N VAL A 42 2.24 -17.57 -16.92
CA VAL A 42 1.54 -16.40 -16.38
C VAL A 42 2.29 -15.12 -16.78
N GLN A 43 3.61 -15.09 -16.61
CA GLN A 43 4.42 -13.94 -16.97
C GLN A 43 4.35 -13.63 -18.47
N GLU A 44 4.43 -14.66 -19.31
CA GLU A 44 4.37 -14.54 -20.76
C GLU A 44 2.98 -14.10 -21.23
N GLN A 45 1.91 -14.64 -20.66
CA GLN A 45 0.54 -14.19 -20.95
C GLN A 45 0.32 -12.74 -20.52
N LEU A 46 0.83 -12.34 -19.36
CA LEU A 46 0.76 -10.95 -18.90
C LEU A 46 1.55 -10.00 -19.81
N LYS A 47 2.68 -10.44 -20.38
CA LYS A 47 3.46 -9.68 -21.38
C LYS A 47 2.78 -9.62 -22.75
N GLN A 48 2.28 -10.76 -23.23
CA GLN A 48 1.63 -10.88 -24.54
C GLN A 48 0.32 -10.10 -24.60
N GLN A 49 -0.44 -10.07 -23.50
CA GLN A 49 -1.69 -9.34 -23.46
C GLN A 49 -1.52 -7.81 -23.39
N HIS A 50 -0.27 -7.27 -23.45
CA HIS A 50 0.05 -5.84 -23.59
C HIS A 50 -0.92 -4.94 -22.79
N TYR A 51 -1.18 -5.31 -21.52
CA TYR A 51 -2.32 -4.76 -20.80
C TYR A 51 -2.12 -3.28 -20.51
N ILE A 52 -2.83 -2.44 -21.27
CA ILE A 52 -3.39 -1.14 -20.89
C ILE A 52 -2.49 -0.30 -19.96
N GLY A 53 -1.21 -0.16 -20.35
CA GLY A 53 -0.22 0.68 -19.66
C GLY A 53 0.37 0.12 -18.37
N ALA A 54 0.16 -1.17 -18.05
CA ALA A 54 0.75 -1.83 -16.89
C ALA A 54 2.08 -2.52 -17.24
N VAL A 55 3.12 -2.29 -16.42
CA VAL A 55 4.45 -2.87 -16.65
C VAL A 55 4.64 -4.08 -15.73
N PRO A 56 4.65 -5.33 -16.26
CA PRO A 56 4.91 -6.51 -15.44
C PRO A 56 6.38 -6.53 -15.00
N GLN A 57 6.61 -6.56 -13.69
CA GLN A 57 7.95 -6.65 -13.10
C GLN A 57 8.01 -7.77 -12.07
N VAL A 58 9.07 -8.59 -12.13
CA VAL A 58 9.34 -9.59 -11.09
C VAL A 58 10.10 -8.88 -9.97
N ILE A 59 9.51 -8.85 -8.77
CA ILE A 59 10.14 -8.21 -7.61
C ILE A 59 10.26 -9.25 -6.49
N ARG A 60 11.44 -9.30 -5.89
CA ARG A 60 11.68 -10.04 -4.66
C ARG A 60 11.27 -9.16 -3.49
N LEU A 61 10.21 -9.56 -2.79
CA LEU A 61 9.78 -8.90 -1.58
C LEU A 61 10.13 -9.80 -0.40
N GLY A 62 10.85 -9.24 0.56
CA GLY A 62 11.22 -9.90 1.81
C GLY A 62 10.42 -9.31 2.96
N GLU A 63 9.89 -10.17 3.83
CA GLU A 63 9.42 -9.74 5.14
C GLU A 63 10.60 -9.68 6.11
N ALA A 64 10.74 -8.56 6.84
CA ALA A 64 11.82 -8.37 7.80
C ALA A 64 11.53 -9.09 9.14
N THR A 65 11.22 -10.38 9.07
CA THR A 65 11.06 -11.26 10.23
C THR A 65 12.39 -11.91 10.65
N LYS A 66 12.43 -12.55 11.83
CA LYS A 66 13.63 -13.25 12.37
C LYS A 66 14.29 -14.22 11.39
N THR A 67 13.52 -14.74 10.43
CA THR A 67 14.02 -15.40 9.22
C THR A 67 13.59 -14.57 8.02
N PRO A 68 14.51 -13.97 7.25
CA PRO A 68 14.16 -13.24 6.04
C PRO A 68 13.58 -14.24 5.03
N MET A 69 12.27 -14.18 4.82
CA MET A 69 11.58 -14.94 3.78
C MET A 69 11.51 -14.07 2.54
N GLU A 70 12.39 -14.31 1.58
CA GLU A 70 12.30 -13.71 0.25
C GLU A 70 11.30 -14.50 -0.60
N ARG A 71 10.33 -13.80 -1.18
CA ARG A 71 9.33 -14.36 -2.08
C ARG A 71 9.34 -13.59 -3.39
N GLU A 72 9.34 -14.31 -4.50
CA GLU A 72 9.23 -13.71 -5.83
C GLU A 72 7.76 -13.44 -6.14
N PHE A 73 7.43 -12.16 -6.32
CA PHE A 73 6.11 -11.70 -6.72
C PHE A 73 6.17 -11.17 -8.15
N LEU A 74 5.11 -11.46 -8.91
CA LEU A 74 4.82 -10.75 -10.14
C LEU A 74 4.05 -9.49 -9.76
N MET A 75 4.66 -8.33 -10.00
CA MET A 75 4.05 -7.03 -9.79
C MET A 75 3.48 -6.52 -11.10
N LEU A 76 2.20 -6.13 -11.07
CA LEU A 76 1.51 -5.41 -12.14
C LEU A 76 1.14 -4.05 -11.58
N GLN A 77 1.67 -2.98 -12.17
CA GLN A 77 1.36 -1.62 -11.73
C GLN A 77 0.66 -0.84 -12.82
N ARG A 78 -0.48 -0.22 -12.48
CA ARG A 78 -1.19 0.74 -13.32
C ARG A 78 -1.53 1.98 -12.51
N GLY A 79 -0.91 3.11 -12.84
CA GLY A 79 -1.07 4.36 -12.11
C GLY A 79 -0.72 4.19 -10.63
N SER A 80 -1.68 4.45 -9.75
CA SER A 80 -1.55 4.31 -8.29
C SER A 80 -1.97 2.94 -7.75
N VAL A 81 -2.39 2.02 -8.61
CA VAL A 81 -2.82 0.67 -8.27
C VAL A 81 -1.70 -0.31 -8.59
N THR A 82 -1.42 -1.21 -7.66
CA THR A 82 -0.44 -2.27 -7.83
C THR A 82 -1.04 -3.59 -7.41
N GLU A 83 -0.92 -4.61 -8.25
CA GLU A 83 -1.34 -5.97 -7.96
C GLU A 83 -0.10 -6.86 -7.88
N PHE A 84 -0.06 -7.70 -6.85
CA PHE A 84 0.99 -8.67 -6.61
C PHE A 84 0.40 -10.06 -6.74
N ILE A 85 1.02 -10.87 -7.59
CA ILE A 85 0.68 -12.28 -7.76
C ILE A 85 1.85 -13.11 -7.22
N TYR A 86 1.53 -14.05 -6.36
CA TYR A 86 2.45 -15.00 -5.77
C TYR A 86 2.03 -16.41 -6.08
N VAL A 87 2.98 -17.22 -6.53
CA VAL A 87 2.77 -18.63 -6.87
C VAL A 87 3.80 -19.46 -6.12
N ALA A 88 3.34 -20.40 -5.29
CA ALA A 88 4.20 -21.29 -4.53
C ALA A 88 3.67 -22.73 -4.55
N PRO A 89 4.53 -23.75 -4.68
CA PRO A 89 4.14 -25.13 -4.45
C PRO A 89 3.95 -25.38 -2.93
N VAL A 90 2.90 -26.10 -2.57
CA VAL A 90 2.62 -26.59 -1.22
C VAL A 90 2.23 -28.06 -1.34
N ASP A 91 3.15 -28.95 -0.99
CA ASP A 91 2.99 -30.41 -1.15
C ASP A 91 2.53 -30.79 -2.57
N ASP A 92 1.33 -31.38 -2.69
CA ASP A 92 0.68 -31.77 -3.95
C ASP A 92 -0.27 -30.69 -4.51
N ALA A 93 -0.16 -29.46 -4.03
CA ALA A 93 -0.98 -28.34 -4.45
C ALA A 93 -0.13 -27.12 -4.82
N LEU A 94 -0.76 -26.20 -5.54
CA LEU A 94 -0.23 -24.89 -5.88
C LEU A 94 -0.98 -23.83 -5.07
N TYR A 95 -0.25 -23.11 -4.24
CA TYR A 95 -0.75 -21.92 -3.57
C TYR A 95 -0.61 -20.71 -4.49
N LEU A 96 -1.73 -20.08 -4.79
CA LEU A 96 -1.82 -18.84 -5.53
C LEU A 96 -2.33 -17.76 -4.58
N SER A 97 -1.60 -16.67 -4.43
CA SER A 97 -2.03 -15.49 -3.70
C SER A 97 -1.98 -14.27 -4.60
N ARG A 98 -3.01 -13.43 -4.48
CA ARG A 98 -3.18 -12.20 -5.24
C ARG A 98 -3.52 -11.08 -4.28
N THR A 99 -2.73 -10.03 -4.30
CA THR A 99 -2.89 -8.89 -3.41
C THR A 99 -2.94 -7.60 -4.20
N THR A 100 -4.04 -6.87 -4.10
CA THR A 100 -4.17 -5.55 -4.73
C THR A 100 -3.93 -4.47 -3.69
N THR A 101 -2.97 -3.61 -3.95
CA THR A 101 -2.66 -2.42 -3.16
C THR A 101 -2.97 -1.16 -3.96
N VAL A 102 -3.37 -0.10 -3.25
CA VAL A 102 -3.55 1.22 -3.87
C VAL A 102 -2.88 2.26 -3.01
N GLN A 103 -2.22 3.21 -3.68
CA GLN A 103 -1.74 4.44 -3.09
C GLN A 103 -2.80 5.55 -3.28
N PRO A 104 -3.54 5.96 -2.24
CA PRO A 104 -4.52 7.03 -2.38
C PRO A 104 -3.83 8.36 -2.71
N THR A 105 -4.54 9.23 -3.41
CA THR A 105 -4.04 10.57 -3.76
C THR A 105 -3.89 11.46 -2.52
N LEU A 106 -3.02 12.46 -2.61
CA LEU A 106 -2.87 13.47 -1.57
C LEU A 106 -4.12 14.35 -1.49
N SER A 107 -4.60 14.59 -0.27
CA SER A 107 -5.70 15.50 -0.01
C SER A 107 -5.18 16.92 0.05
N TYR A 108 -5.60 17.76 -0.90
CA TYR A 108 -5.26 19.19 -0.92
C TYR A 108 -5.68 19.92 0.36
N ILE A 109 -6.81 19.52 0.96
CA ILE A 109 -7.30 20.11 2.22
C ILE A 109 -6.34 19.78 3.37
N ARG A 110 -5.96 18.50 3.54
CA ARG A 110 -5.03 18.10 4.61
C ARG A 110 -3.65 18.71 4.43
N ALA A 111 -3.17 18.78 3.19
CA ALA A 111 -1.93 19.47 2.84
C ALA A 111 -2.01 20.96 3.19
N GLY A 112 -3.07 21.65 2.77
CA GLY A 112 -3.29 23.06 3.07
C GLY A 112 -3.34 23.36 4.57
N VAL A 113 -4.08 22.56 5.35
CA VAL A 113 -4.13 22.70 6.82
C VAL A 113 -2.75 22.52 7.44
N THR A 114 -1.99 21.51 7.01
CA THR A 114 -0.64 21.26 7.52
C THR A 114 0.30 22.42 7.17
N THR A 115 0.20 22.96 5.96
CA THR A 115 0.99 24.13 5.53
C THR A 115 0.65 25.38 6.34
N ILE A 116 -0.64 25.67 6.55
CA ILE A 116 -1.07 26.81 7.38
C ILE A 116 -0.55 26.65 8.81
N LEU A 117 -0.65 25.45 9.37
CA LEU A 117 -0.19 25.16 10.72
C LEU A 117 1.34 25.34 10.85
N LEU A 118 2.10 24.92 9.85
CA LEU A 118 3.53 25.19 9.76
C LEU A 118 3.82 26.70 9.70
N LEU A 119 3.08 27.46 8.89
CA LEU A 119 3.24 28.91 8.80
C LEU A 119 2.92 29.63 10.11
N VAL A 120 1.90 29.19 10.85
CA VAL A 120 1.58 29.72 12.18
C VAL A 120 2.71 29.45 13.18
N VAL A 121 3.29 28.25 13.16
CA VAL A 121 4.41 27.90 14.05
C VAL A 121 5.68 28.68 13.69
N LEU A 122 5.98 28.85 12.40
CA LEU A 122 7.13 29.65 11.95
C LEU A 122 6.93 31.13 12.27
N GLY A 123 5.74 31.68 11.98
CA GLY A 123 5.41 33.07 12.28
C GLY A 123 5.46 33.37 13.78
N GLY A 124 4.90 32.49 14.61
CA GLY A 124 4.97 32.62 16.06
C GLY A 124 6.40 32.51 16.61
N ALA A 125 7.25 31.66 16.03
CA ALA A 125 8.66 31.57 16.42
C ALA A 125 9.44 32.86 16.07
N VAL A 126 9.23 33.40 14.87
CA VAL A 126 9.87 34.65 14.43
C VAL A 126 9.40 35.84 15.27
N LEU A 127 8.09 35.98 15.47
CA LEU A 127 7.53 37.05 16.29
C LEU A 127 7.94 36.91 17.77
N GLY A 128 7.94 35.70 18.32
CA GLY A 128 8.40 35.44 19.69
C GLY A 128 9.88 35.74 19.89
N GLY A 129 10.72 35.50 18.87
CA GLY A 129 12.15 35.84 18.89
C GLY A 129 12.43 37.33 18.73
N LEU A 130 11.59 38.06 17.99
CA LEU A 130 11.74 39.50 17.75
C LEU A 130 11.16 40.38 18.86
N PHE A 131 10.06 39.96 19.50
CA PHE A 131 9.28 40.78 20.44
C PHE A 131 9.36 40.31 21.89
N GLY A 132 10.52 39.77 22.30
CA GLY A 132 10.80 39.17 23.62
C GLY A 132 9.85 39.52 24.77
N ALA A 133 9.12 38.50 25.23
CA ALA A 133 8.43 38.30 26.53
C ALA A 133 7.97 39.53 27.36
N SER A 134 7.49 40.60 26.74
CA SER A 134 7.06 41.81 27.46
C SER A 134 5.74 42.33 26.93
N THR A 135 4.65 41.63 27.26
CA THR A 135 3.31 42.22 27.42
C THR A 135 2.33 41.16 27.96
N ALA A 136 2.08 41.21 29.27
CA ALA A 136 1.05 40.42 29.92
C ALA A 136 -0.34 41.05 29.66
N THR A 137 -0.89 40.76 28.48
CA THR A 137 -2.30 41.08 28.16
C THR A 137 -3.04 39.77 27.90
N PHE A 138 -4.35 39.74 28.20
CA PHE A 138 -5.21 38.58 27.98
C PHE A 138 -5.12 38.03 26.53
N LEU A 139 -4.96 38.93 25.55
CA LEU A 139 -4.76 38.56 24.14
C LEU A 139 -3.41 37.84 23.90
N ALA A 140 -2.33 38.28 24.56
CA ALA A 140 -1.03 37.64 24.44
C ALA A 140 -1.04 36.21 25.00
N THR A 141 -1.73 35.99 26.12
CA THR A 141 -1.89 34.64 26.69
C THR A 141 -2.69 33.73 25.76
N GLY A 142 -3.80 34.22 25.17
CA GLY A 142 -4.57 33.44 24.20
C GLY A 142 -3.78 33.03 22.95
N ILE A 143 -2.98 33.95 22.41
CA ILE A 143 -2.10 33.68 21.25
C ILE A 143 -1.02 32.66 21.61
N SER A 144 -0.42 32.76 22.80
CA SER A 144 0.59 31.78 23.26
C SER A 144 0.01 30.37 23.40
N LEU A 145 -1.22 30.23 23.91
CA LEU A 145 -1.88 28.94 24.05
C LEU A 145 -2.17 28.30 22.68
N LEU A 146 -2.68 29.11 21.74
CA LEU A 146 -2.93 28.66 20.37
C LEU A 146 -1.63 28.23 19.67
N TYR A 147 -0.55 28.98 19.87
CA TYR A 147 0.78 28.63 19.36
C TYR A 147 1.27 27.30 19.93
N SER A 148 1.21 27.11 21.26
CA SER A 148 1.61 25.87 21.91
C SER A 148 0.78 24.68 21.43
N ALA A 149 -0.54 24.85 21.27
CA ALA A 149 -1.42 23.81 20.73
C ALA A 149 -1.06 23.46 19.28
N ALA A 150 -0.80 24.47 18.43
CA ALA A 150 -0.35 24.26 17.06
C ALA A 150 1.00 23.52 16.99
N LEU A 151 1.94 23.85 17.88
CA LEU A 151 3.25 23.20 17.96
C LEU A 151 3.13 21.73 18.38
N ILE A 152 2.33 21.43 19.41
CA ILE A 152 2.05 20.05 19.84
C ILE A 152 1.43 19.25 18.70
N LEU A 153 0.45 19.83 18.00
CA LEU A 153 -0.20 19.20 16.87
C LEU A 153 0.81 18.93 15.74
N LEU A 154 1.62 19.92 15.35
CA LEU A 154 2.65 19.76 14.32
C LEU A 154 3.64 18.65 14.69
N PHE A 155 4.11 18.66 15.94
CA PHE A 155 5.07 17.68 16.44
C PHE A 155 4.47 16.27 16.42
N SER A 156 3.21 16.12 16.82
CA SER A 156 2.50 14.84 16.73
C SER A 156 2.41 14.35 15.28
N LEU A 157 2.07 15.22 14.32
CA LEU A 157 2.02 14.87 12.90
C LEU A 157 3.38 14.47 12.34
N LEU A 158 4.45 15.17 12.74
CA LEU A 158 5.82 14.82 12.37
C LEU A 158 6.23 13.45 12.92
N LEU A 159 5.92 13.18 14.19
CA LEU A 159 6.19 11.89 14.80
C LEU A 159 5.44 10.77 14.07
N PHE A 160 4.14 10.97 13.78
CA PHE A 160 3.35 10.02 13.00
C PHE A 160 3.89 9.82 11.58
N SER A 161 4.39 10.89 10.94
CA SER A 161 5.03 10.83 9.62
C SER A 161 6.31 10.00 9.66
N ILE A 162 7.17 10.20 10.66
CA ILE A 162 8.40 9.41 10.85
C ILE A 162 8.06 7.94 11.08
N ILE A 163 7.11 7.64 11.98
CA ILE A 163 6.69 6.26 12.25
C ILE A 163 6.14 5.62 10.96
N SER A 164 5.29 6.33 10.21
CA SER A 164 4.72 5.85 8.95
C SER A 164 5.79 5.63 7.88
N TRP A 165 6.80 6.49 7.82
CA TRP A 165 7.92 6.33 6.90
C TRP A 165 8.77 5.10 7.25
N LEU A 166 9.05 4.87 8.54
CA LEU A 166 9.82 3.71 9.01
C LEU A 166 9.09 2.37 8.77
N GLN A 167 7.77 2.34 8.98
CA GLN A 167 6.98 1.11 8.87
C GLN A 167 6.54 0.81 7.43
N GLU A 168 6.05 1.84 6.71
CA GLU A 168 5.35 1.68 5.44
C GLU A 168 6.03 2.38 4.26
N LYS A 169 7.17 3.05 4.49
CA LYS A 169 7.84 3.90 3.48
C LYS A 169 6.96 5.02 2.90
N ASP A 170 5.91 5.42 3.61
CA ASP A 170 5.00 6.49 3.20
C ASP A 170 4.95 7.59 4.26
N GLY A 171 5.88 8.55 4.20
CA GLY A 171 5.89 9.69 5.13
C GLY A 171 4.70 10.64 4.92
N ALA A 172 4.11 10.64 3.73
CA ALA A 172 2.93 11.44 3.41
C ALA A 172 1.61 10.72 3.74
N LYS A 173 1.66 9.59 4.43
CA LYS A 173 0.49 8.74 4.73
C LYS A 173 -0.69 9.51 5.32
N TYR A 174 -0.42 10.47 6.22
CA TYR A 174 -1.45 11.30 6.85
C TYR A 174 -2.12 12.27 5.87
N LEU A 175 -1.35 12.79 4.92
CA LEU A 175 -1.82 13.74 3.91
C LEU A 175 -2.70 13.07 2.84
N ARG A 176 -2.63 11.75 2.69
CA ARG A 176 -3.42 11.01 1.71
C ARG A 176 -4.89 10.92 2.10
N THR A 177 -5.74 10.84 1.09
CA THR A 177 -7.19 10.66 1.25
C THR A 177 -7.49 9.24 1.72
N ASN A 178 -8.52 9.09 2.56
CA ASN A 178 -8.96 7.78 3.05
C ASN A 178 -10.02 7.10 2.13
N ARG A 179 -10.23 7.67 0.95
CA ARG A 179 -11.21 7.19 -0.03
C ARG A 179 -10.51 6.98 -1.36
N LEU A 180 -10.89 5.91 -2.04
CA LEU A 180 -10.52 5.71 -3.43
C LEU A 180 -11.30 6.70 -4.29
N SER A 181 -10.62 7.31 -5.26
CA SER A 181 -11.33 8.00 -6.33
C SER A 181 -12.07 6.98 -7.21
N ASP A 182 -13.09 7.42 -7.93
CA ASP A 182 -13.86 6.52 -8.80
C ASP A 182 -12.95 5.93 -9.90
N PHE A 183 -12.03 6.73 -10.46
CA PHE A 183 -10.98 6.24 -11.37
C PHE A 183 -10.06 5.19 -10.75
N GLN A 184 -9.67 5.34 -9.47
CA GLN A 184 -8.86 4.33 -8.78
C GLN A 184 -9.66 3.05 -8.54
N SER A 185 -10.96 3.17 -8.26
CA SER A 185 -11.85 2.02 -8.13
C SER A 185 -11.97 1.26 -9.45
N ASP A 186 -12.10 1.97 -10.56
CA ASP A 186 -12.17 1.37 -11.90
C ASP A 186 -10.82 0.74 -12.30
N ASP A 187 -9.71 1.39 -12.00
CA ASP A 187 -8.37 0.84 -12.25
C ASP A 187 -8.13 -0.45 -11.45
N VAL A 188 -8.56 -0.52 -10.19
CA VAL A 188 -8.54 -1.76 -9.39
C VAL A 188 -9.42 -2.83 -10.03
N ALA A 189 -10.67 -2.50 -10.36
CA ALA A 189 -11.61 -3.43 -10.95
C ALA A 189 -11.07 -4.06 -12.24
N MET A 190 -10.50 -3.20 -13.08
CA MET A 190 -9.96 -3.57 -14.37
C MET A 190 -8.68 -4.40 -14.23
N LEU A 191 -7.79 -4.05 -13.29
CA LEU A 191 -6.57 -4.81 -13.03
C LEU A 191 -6.90 -6.21 -12.48
N GLU A 192 -7.80 -6.30 -11.50
CA GLU A 192 -8.23 -7.58 -10.93
C GLU A 192 -8.92 -8.49 -11.95
N LEU A 193 -9.75 -7.91 -12.84
CA LEU A 193 -10.41 -8.66 -13.92
C LEU A 193 -9.41 -9.15 -14.96
N ALA A 194 -8.46 -8.30 -15.36
CA ALA A 194 -7.41 -8.66 -16.31
C ALA A 194 -6.54 -9.80 -15.76
N THR A 195 -6.13 -9.67 -14.50
CA THR A 195 -5.32 -10.68 -13.81
C THR A 195 -6.08 -11.98 -13.60
N ASP A 196 -7.37 -11.92 -13.24
CA ASP A 196 -8.21 -13.13 -13.13
C ASP A 196 -8.30 -13.89 -14.47
N ARG A 197 -8.50 -13.16 -15.58
CA ARG A 197 -8.51 -13.77 -16.92
C ARG A 197 -7.16 -14.38 -17.29
N ALA A 198 -6.06 -13.67 -17.04
CA ALA A 198 -4.71 -14.16 -17.32
C ALA A 198 -4.40 -15.41 -16.49
N LEU A 199 -4.76 -15.42 -15.21
CA LEU A 199 -4.59 -16.57 -14.32
C LEU A 199 -5.41 -17.76 -14.79
N ARG A 200 -6.71 -17.60 -15.06
CA ARG A 200 -7.55 -18.68 -15.59
C ARG A 200 -6.98 -19.25 -16.89
N HIS A 201 -6.50 -18.40 -17.79
CA HIS A 201 -5.92 -18.85 -19.04
C HIS A 201 -4.62 -19.64 -18.82
N ALA A 202 -3.74 -19.17 -17.93
CA ALA A 202 -2.51 -19.88 -17.59
C ALA A 202 -2.77 -21.21 -16.88
N ILE A 203 -3.77 -21.27 -16.00
CA ILE A 203 -4.20 -22.51 -15.33
C ILE A 203 -4.78 -23.50 -16.35
N ASN A 204 -5.61 -23.04 -17.28
CA ASN A 204 -6.13 -23.87 -18.38
C ASN A 204 -5.00 -24.46 -19.23
N GLN A 205 -4.01 -23.63 -19.61
CA GLN A 205 -2.86 -24.09 -20.37
C GLN A 205 -2.00 -25.09 -19.60
N ALA A 206 -1.96 -24.99 -18.27
CA ALA A 206 -1.28 -25.94 -17.41
C ALA A 206 -2.06 -27.26 -17.20
N GLY A 207 -3.24 -27.42 -17.80
CA GLY A 207 -4.07 -28.63 -17.69
C GLY A 207 -4.81 -28.74 -16.35
N ILE A 208 -4.93 -27.64 -15.61
CA ILE A 208 -5.62 -27.57 -14.33
C ILE A 208 -7.02 -26.99 -14.55
N ASP A 209 -8.02 -27.49 -13.81
CA ASP A 209 -9.39 -26.97 -13.91
C ASP A 209 -9.47 -25.54 -13.33
N PRO A 210 -9.87 -24.53 -14.13
CA PRO A 210 -9.97 -23.13 -13.70
C PRO A 210 -11.10 -22.91 -12.68
N ILE A 211 -11.98 -23.89 -12.45
CA ILE A 211 -13.10 -23.77 -11.51
C ILE A 211 -12.64 -23.48 -10.07
N HIS A 212 -11.39 -23.80 -9.76
CA HIS A 212 -10.76 -23.53 -8.47
C HIS A 212 -10.41 -22.05 -8.26
N ILE A 213 -10.32 -21.24 -9.32
CA ILE A 213 -10.21 -19.77 -9.20
C ILE A 213 -11.62 -19.17 -9.17
N ILE A 214 -12.15 -18.99 -7.97
CA ILE A 214 -13.46 -18.37 -7.75
C ILE A 214 -13.29 -16.85 -7.79
N PRO A 215 -14.08 -16.11 -8.59
CA PRO A 215 -14.03 -14.65 -8.60
C PRO A 215 -14.50 -14.09 -7.24
N PRO A 216 -14.12 -12.85 -6.89
CA PRO A 216 -14.54 -12.24 -5.63
C PRO A 216 -16.07 -12.18 -5.50
N ALA A 217 -16.59 -12.60 -4.35
CA ALA A 217 -18.03 -12.63 -4.07
C ALA A 217 -18.72 -11.24 -4.14
N GLN A 218 -17.94 -10.16 -3.99
CA GLN A 218 -18.41 -8.78 -4.08
C GLN A 218 -18.29 -8.20 -5.50
N GLY A 219 -17.90 -9.01 -6.48
CA GLY A 219 -17.47 -8.55 -7.79
C GLY A 219 -16.12 -7.82 -7.73
N TYR A 220 -15.70 -7.26 -8.86
CA TYR A 220 -14.48 -6.46 -8.99
C TYR A 220 -14.70 -5.03 -8.49
N HIS A 221 -15.32 -4.87 -7.31
CA HIS A 221 -15.64 -3.57 -6.74
C HIS A 221 -14.92 -3.40 -5.40
N PRO A 222 -13.81 -2.64 -5.37
CA PRO A 222 -13.09 -2.43 -4.12
C PRO A 222 -13.93 -1.64 -3.11
N ARG A 223 -13.66 -1.85 -1.83
CA ARG A 223 -14.28 -1.05 -0.75
C ARG A 223 -13.84 0.41 -0.90
N ARG A 224 -14.82 1.33 -0.91
CA ARG A 224 -14.58 2.78 -1.11
C ARG A 224 -13.70 3.42 -0.03
N LYS A 225 -13.77 2.91 1.21
CA LYS A 225 -12.91 3.33 2.33
C LYS A 225 -11.75 2.35 2.47
N VAL A 226 -10.54 2.88 2.40
CA VAL A 226 -9.32 2.08 2.44
C VAL A 226 -8.83 1.90 3.88
N ARG A 227 -9.19 2.83 4.78
CA ARG A 227 -8.81 2.80 6.21
C ARG A 227 -9.99 3.24 7.07
N LEU A 228 -9.94 2.88 8.35
CA LEU A 228 -10.98 3.21 9.33
C LEU A 228 -10.89 4.66 9.86
N ILE A 229 -9.77 5.36 9.63
CA ILE A 229 -9.45 6.70 10.18
C ILE A 229 -9.40 7.73 9.05
#